data_AF-A0A9W8V6Y6-F1
#
_entry.id   AF-A0A9W8V6Y6-F1
#
_cell.length_a   1.000
_cell.length_b   1.000
_cell.length_c   1.000
_cell.angle_alpha   90.00
_cell.angle_beta   90.00
_cell.angle_gamma   90.00
#
_symmetry.space_group_name_H-M   'P 1'
#
loop_
_entity.id
_entity.type
_entity.pdbx_description
1 polymer ?
#
loop_
_entity_poly.entity_id
_entity_poly.type
_entity_poly.pdbx_seq_one_letter_code
_entity_poly.pdbx_strand_id
1 'polypeptide(L)'
;MLLKDKAIKKFRLRGSGKINTAAAPMMGGIVIPGTKDAAGAQEANLSHKTAKQPIETNLSADVYPALNEGEGDEKETAYNFEIPDAAVEVVQKRCLDLSYPILEEYDFRFDRANPNLKIDLRPNTQIRPYQEKSLSKMFGNGRAKSGIIVLPCGTGKTLVGIAAACTIKKSVVVLCTSSVSAVQWRKEFLNRLNINPVSITTFTAESKTIFKGRAGIIVTTYSMVTTSRERSRESKEIMSFLAGREWGLMLLDGVHVVPANIFRQVISSIKSHSRLGLTATLLRETIRSRTSTS
;
A
#
# COMPACT_ATOMS: atom_id res chain seq x y z
N MET A 1 -0.02 14.19 -25.07
CA MET A 1 0.04 15.67 -24.95
C MET A 1 0.83 16.16 -23.74
N LEU A 2 0.81 15.51 -22.58
CA LEU A 2 1.70 15.79 -21.41
C LEU A 2 3.20 15.82 -21.76
N LEU A 3 3.62 14.99 -22.74
CA LEU A 3 4.99 14.98 -23.27
C LEU A 3 5.43 16.31 -23.92
N LYS A 4 4.48 17.11 -24.42
CA LYS A 4 4.71 18.38 -25.14
C LYS A 4 4.57 19.62 -24.26
N ASP A 5 4.08 19.50 -23.01
CA ASP A 5 3.92 20.66 -22.10
C ASP A 5 5.28 21.24 -21.69
N LYS A 6 5.44 22.57 -21.85
CA LYS A 6 6.71 23.28 -21.62
C LYS A 6 7.12 23.33 -20.15
N ALA A 7 6.17 23.28 -19.21
CA ALA A 7 6.46 23.31 -17.78
C ALA A 7 6.90 21.93 -17.27
N ILE A 8 6.17 20.87 -17.64
CA ILE A 8 6.50 19.49 -17.23
C ILE A 8 7.82 19.02 -17.89
N LYS A 9 8.09 19.44 -19.13
CA LYS A 9 9.33 19.09 -19.85
C LYS A 9 10.60 19.59 -19.15
N LYS A 10 10.55 20.73 -18.43
CA LYS A 10 11.71 21.30 -17.72
C LYS A 10 12.15 20.46 -16.52
N PHE A 11 11.22 19.75 -15.90
CA PHE A 11 11.49 18.93 -14.71
C PHE A 11 11.88 17.49 -15.03
N ARG A 12 12.07 17.14 -16.30
CA ARG A 12 12.60 15.81 -16.66
C ARG A 12 14.08 15.78 -16.35
N LEU A 13 14.52 14.81 -15.54
CA LEU A 13 15.94 14.61 -15.26
C LEU A 13 16.67 14.29 -16.58
N ARG A 14 17.62 15.16 -16.97
CA ARG A 14 18.44 15.02 -18.19
C ARG A 14 19.48 13.91 -17.97
N GLY A 15 19.08 12.68 -18.26
CA GLY A 15 19.94 11.49 -18.29
C GLY A 15 19.41 10.39 -19.22
N SER A 16 18.10 10.38 -19.50
CA SER A 16 17.47 9.53 -20.50
C SER A 16 17.01 10.38 -21.69
N GLY A 17 17.93 10.67 -22.63
CA GLY A 17 17.57 11.23 -23.94
C GLY A 17 16.61 10.34 -24.76
N LYS A 18 16.27 9.17 -24.23
CA LYS A 18 15.22 8.29 -24.74
C LYS A 18 14.03 8.37 -23.80
N ILE A 19 12.92 8.88 -24.31
CA ILE A 19 11.62 8.48 -23.79
C ILE A 19 11.62 6.96 -23.92
N ASN A 20 11.67 6.22 -22.82
CA ASN A 20 11.56 4.77 -22.87
C ASN A 20 10.11 4.44 -23.22
N THR A 21 9.84 4.28 -24.52
CA THR A 21 8.67 3.59 -25.06
C THR A 21 8.85 2.12 -24.79
N ALA A 22 8.61 1.71 -23.55
CA ALA A 22 8.36 0.31 -23.27
C ALA A 22 6.89 0.05 -23.59
N ALA A 23 6.58 -1.08 -24.25
CA ALA A 23 5.21 -1.58 -24.23
C ALA A 23 4.75 -1.62 -22.76
N ALA A 24 3.51 -1.22 -22.48
CA ALA A 24 2.95 -1.33 -21.13
C ALA A 24 3.29 -2.73 -20.59
N PRO A 25 3.92 -2.85 -19.40
CA PRO A 25 4.39 -4.13 -18.91
C PRO A 25 3.23 -5.12 -18.92
N MET A 26 3.37 -6.21 -19.68
CA MET A 26 2.30 -7.18 -19.84
C MET A 26 1.91 -7.76 -18.48
N MET A 27 0.60 -7.81 -18.29
CA MET A 27 -0.16 -8.22 -17.11
C MET A 27 0.35 -9.51 -16.45
N GLY A 28 1.33 -9.39 -15.56
CA GLY A 28 1.61 -10.41 -14.56
C GLY A 28 0.68 -10.19 -13.37
N GLY A 29 -0.43 -10.92 -13.31
CA GLY A 29 -1.41 -10.83 -12.22
C GLY A 29 -0.73 -10.83 -10.84
N ILE A 30 -1.16 -9.92 -9.95
CA ILE A 30 -0.70 -9.96 -8.56
C ILE A 30 -1.47 -11.07 -7.87
N VAL A 31 -0.75 -12.14 -7.52
CA VAL A 31 -1.28 -13.17 -6.64
C VAL A 31 -1.23 -12.65 -5.21
N ILE A 32 -2.39 -12.40 -4.63
CA ILE A 32 -2.51 -11.93 -3.24
C ILE A 32 -2.21 -13.13 -2.33
N PRO A 33 -1.21 -13.06 -1.44
CA PRO A 33 -0.89 -14.18 -0.55
C PRO A 33 -2.11 -14.60 0.29
N GLY A 34 -2.32 -15.90 0.48
CA GLY A 34 -3.42 -16.44 1.31
C GLY A 34 -4.76 -16.63 0.58
N THR A 35 -4.81 -16.40 -0.74
CA THR A 35 -5.97 -16.73 -1.59
C THR A 35 -5.84 -18.14 -2.16
N LYS A 36 -6.94 -18.68 -2.73
CA LYS A 36 -6.93 -20.01 -3.36
C LYS A 36 -5.96 -20.05 -4.55
N ASP A 37 -5.91 -18.98 -5.33
CA ASP A 37 -5.00 -18.83 -6.47
C ASP A 37 -3.53 -18.84 -6.02
N ALA A 38 -3.23 -18.27 -4.84
CA ALA A 38 -1.90 -18.31 -4.24
C ALA A 38 -1.50 -19.71 -3.77
N ALA A 39 -2.45 -20.47 -3.19
CA ALA A 39 -2.21 -21.85 -2.78
C ALA A 39 -1.94 -22.75 -4.00
N GLY A 40 -2.75 -22.63 -5.06
CA GLY A 40 -2.53 -23.36 -6.32
C GLY A 40 -1.22 -23.00 -7.01
N ALA A 41 -0.82 -21.72 -7.01
CA ALA A 41 0.47 -21.29 -7.55
C ALA A 41 1.68 -21.78 -6.73
N GLN A 42 1.53 -21.92 -5.40
CA GLN A 42 2.56 -22.53 -4.55
C GLN A 42 2.66 -24.04 -4.78
N GLU A 43 1.53 -24.74 -4.89
CA GLU A 43 1.47 -26.17 -5.22
C GLU A 43 2.03 -26.47 -6.61
N ALA A 44 1.72 -25.63 -7.61
CA ALA A 44 2.28 -25.74 -8.97
C ALA A 44 3.79 -25.48 -9.01
N ASN A 45 4.32 -24.57 -8.19
CA ASN A 45 5.76 -24.34 -8.07
C ASN A 45 6.47 -25.47 -7.29
N LEU A 46 5.78 -26.13 -6.36
CA LEU A 46 6.28 -27.31 -5.65
C LEU A 46 6.27 -28.55 -6.54
N SER A 47 5.26 -28.73 -7.40
CA SER A 47 5.19 -29.83 -8.36
C SER A 47 6.12 -29.63 -9.57
N HIS A 48 6.39 -28.40 -10.00
CA HIS A 48 7.37 -28.12 -11.07
C HIS A 48 8.84 -28.40 -10.72
N LYS A 49 9.18 -28.70 -9.46
CA LYS A 49 10.52 -29.23 -9.10
C LYS A 49 10.67 -30.72 -9.34
N THR A 50 9.62 -31.44 -9.75
CA THR A 50 9.67 -32.89 -9.94
C THR A 50 8.78 -33.33 -11.11
N ALA A 51 9.17 -33.02 -12.35
CA ALA A 51 8.97 -33.86 -13.54
C ALA A 51 9.19 -33.05 -14.84
N LYS A 52 9.96 -33.63 -15.76
CA LYS A 52 10.05 -33.22 -17.17
C LYS A 52 8.98 -33.98 -17.98
N GLN A 53 8.39 -33.26 -18.94
CA GLN A 53 7.81 -33.70 -20.23
C GLN A 53 6.32 -34.11 -20.34
N PRO A 54 5.73 -33.95 -21.56
CA PRO A 54 4.43 -33.29 -21.77
C PRO A 54 3.34 -34.23 -22.32
N ILE A 55 2.05 -33.97 -22.07
CA ILE A 55 0.93 -34.56 -22.83
C ILE A 55 -0.26 -33.59 -22.94
N GLU A 56 -0.87 -33.61 -24.12
CA GLU A 56 -2.02 -32.87 -24.63
C GLU A 56 -3.41 -33.28 -24.06
N THR A 57 -4.37 -32.37 -24.33
CA THR A 57 -5.81 -32.57 -24.65
C THR A 57 -6.88 -32.78 -23.55
N ASN A 58 -7.74 -31.74 -23.48
CA ASN A 58 -9.20 -31.73 -23.76
C ASN A 58 -10.27 -31.86 -22.65
N LEU A 59 -11.31 -31.02 -22.86
CA LEU A 59 -12.74 -31.08 -22.46
C LEU A 59 -13.03 -30.64 -21.00
N SER A 60 -14.04 -29.81 -20.69
CA SER A 60 -15.23 -29.34 -21.43
C SER A 60 -15.99 -28.25 -20.63
N ALA A 61 -16.59 -27.32 -21.38
CA ALA A 61 -17.92 -26.69 -21.20
C ALA A 61 -18.29 -25.98 -19.87
N ASP A 62 -18.50 -24.66 -19.89
CA ASP A 62 -19.85 -24.06 -20.14
C ASP A 62 -19.88 -22.51 -20.08
N VAL A 63 -20.23 -21.92 -21.24
CA VAL A 63 -21.25 -20.86 -21.51
C VAL A 63 -21.27 -19.53 -20.70
N TYR A 64 -20.69 -18.48 -21.33
CA TYR A 64 -21.15 -17.08 -21.63
C TYR A 64 -22.01 -16.22 -20.66
N PRO A 65 -22.01 -14.86 -20.75
CA PRO A 65 -21.71 -14.01 -21.92
C PRO A 65 -20.62 -12.92 -21.70
N ALA A 66 -19.74 -12.66 -22.68
CA ALA A 66 -20.00 -11.82 -23.85
C ALA A 66 -20.52 -10.41 -23.50
N LEU A 67 -19.63 -9.60 -22.89
CA LEU A 67 -19.65 -8.13 -22.92
C LEU A 67 -18.21 -7.64 -22.86
N ASN A 68 -17.46 -7.78 -23.96
CA ASN A 68 -16.27 -6.96 -24.28
C ASN A 68 -15.67 -7.36 -25.64
N GLU A 69 -16.52 -7.57 -26.64
CA GLU A 69 -16.05 -7.49 -28.03
C GLU A 69 -16.46 -6.13 -28.59
N GLY A 70 -15.45 -5.30 -28.84
CA GLY A 70 -15.62 -4.04 -29.56
C GLY A 70 -14.96 -2.84 -28.90
N GLU A 71 -13.64 -2.85 -28.72
CA GLU A 71 -12.82 -1.63 -28.86
C GLU A 71 -11.35 -2.06 -29.09
N GLY A 72 -10.75 -1.54 -30.16
CA GLY A 72 -9.62 -2.13 -30.87
C GLY A 72 -8.30 -2.25 -30.10
N ASP A 73 -7.45 -3.17 -30.57
CA ASP A 73 -6.05 -3.38 -30.20
C ASP A 73 -5.14 -2.19 -30.56
N GLU A 74 -5.43 -0.98 -30.06
CA GLU A 74 -4.40 0.04 -29.93
C GLU A 74 -3.53 -0.34 -28.73
N LYS A 75 -2.35 -0.92 -28.99
CA LYS A 75 -1.31 -1.10 -27.96
C LYS A 75 -1.01 0.25 -27.32
N GLU A 76 -1.62 0.50 -26.17
CA GLU A 76 -1.49 1.74 -25.42
C GLU A 76 0.00 1.95 -25.09
N THR A 77 0.64 2.85 -25.83
CA THR A 77 2.09 3.09 -25.70
C THR A 77 2.31 3.90 -24.44
N ALA A 78 2.73 3.23 -23.37
CA ALA A 78 3.05 3.86 -22.10
C ALA A 78 4.39 4.60 -22.19
N TYR A 79 4.40 5.88 -21.83
CA TYR A 79 5.60 6.72 -21.81
C TYR A 79 5.99 7.04 -20.37
N ASN A 80 7.17 6.60 -19.94
CA ASN A 80 7.66 6.83 -18.59
C ASN A 80 8.84 7.82 -18.60
N PHE A 81 8.88 8.74 -17.63
CA PHE A 81 10.01 9.64 -17.40
C PHE A 81 10.12 9.96 -15.91
N GLU A 82 11.35 10.22 -15.46
CA GLU A 82 11.64 10.55 -14.07
C GLU A 82 11.58 12.06 -13.84
N ILE A 83 11.05 12.44 -12.68
CA ILE A 83 10.99 13.82 -12.19
C ILE A 83 11.66 13.90 -10.82
N PRO A 84 12.30 15.03 -10.46
CA PRO A 84 12.88 15.21 -9.14
C PRO A 84 11.77 15.42 -8.10
N ASP A 85 12.02 14.96 -6.86
CA ASP A 85 11.07 15.07 -5.74
C ASP A 85 10.54 16.49 -5.51
N ALA A 86 11.42 17.49 -5.63
CA ALA A 86 11.06 18.90 -5.46
C ALA A 86 10.05 19.43 -6.51
N ALA A 87 9.92 18.74 -7.64
CA ALA A 87 9.02 19.14 -8.72
C ALA A 87 7.68 18.39 -8.72
N VAL A 88 7.50 17.38 -7.87
CA VAL A 88 6.28 16.54 -7.85
C VAL A 88 5.03 17.40 -7.64
N GLU A 89 5.03 18.27 -6.63
CA GLU A 89 3.88 19.14 -6.30
C GLU A 89 3.55 20.10 -7.46
N VAL A 90 4.58 20.66 -8.10
CA VAL A 90 4.41 21.58 -9.25
C VAL A 90 3.81 20.85 -10.45
N VAL A 91 4.30 19.63 -10.74
CA VAL A 91 3.79 18.79 -11.83
C VAL A 91 2.36 18.36 -11.53
N GLN A 92 2.06 17.95 -10.30
CA GLN A 92 0.70 17.56 -9.89
C GLN A 92 -0.29 18.73 -10.07
N LYS A 93 0.07 19.92 -9.57
CA LYS A 93 -0.77 21.11 -9.76
C LYS A 93 -1.01 21.42 -11.24
N ARG A 94 0.05 21.34 -12.06
CA ARG A 94 -0.05 21.59 -13.51
C ARG A 94 -0.92 20.55 -14.23
N CYS A 95 -0.85 19.28 -13.85
CA CYS A 95 -1.71 18.24 -14.43
C CYS A 95 -3.19 18.47 -14.06
N LEU A 96 -3.46 18.93 -12.83
CA LEU A 96 -4.81 19.31 -12.41
C LEU A 96 -5.34 20.49 -13.22
N ASP A 97 -4.52 21.53 -13.45
CA ASP A 97 -4.88 22.68 -14.30
C ASP A 97 -5.21 22.26 -15.74
N LEU A 98 -4.54 21.22 -16.24
CA LEU A 98 -4.77 20.64 -17.56
C LEU A 98 -5.92 19.61 -17.57
N SER A 99 -6.64 19.47 -16.45
CA SER A 99 -7.75 18.51 -16.27
C SER A 99 -7.37 17.04 -16.52
N TYR A 100 -6.10 16.69 -16.29
CA TYR A 100 -5.65 15.30 -16.30
C TYR A 100 -5.64 14.73 -14.88
N PRO A 101 -6.42 13.67 -14.60
CA PRO A 101 -6.41 13.03 -13.29
C PRO A 101 -5.05 12.37 -13.04
N ILE A 102 -4.48 12.60 -11.85
CA ILE A 102 -3.24 11.97 -11.42
C ILE A 102 -3.59 10.75 -10.57
N LEU A 103 -2.90 9.65 -10.84
CA LEU A 103 -2.98 8.44 -10.04
C LEU A 103 -1.62 8.22 -9.36
N GLU A 104 -1.63 8.15 -8.04
CA GLU A 104 -0.46 7.75 -7.25
C GLU A 104 -0.42 6.23 -7.15
N GLU A 105 0.42 5.61 -7.97
CA GLU A 105 0.69 4.17 -7.94
C GLU A 105 2.12 3.92 -7.47
N TYR A 106 2.28 3.01 -6.51
CA TYR A 106 3.58 2.57 -6.03
C TYR A 106 4.02 1.28 -6.73
N ASP A 107 5.14 1.37 -7.46
CA ASP A 107 5.79 0.22 -8.09
C ASP A 107 6.77 -0.46 -7.12
N PHE A 108 6.22 -1.21 -6.18
CA PHE A 108 6.99 -1.86 -5.11
C PHE A 108 7.90 -3.00 -5.61
N ARG A 109 7.66 -3.54 -6.82
CA ARG A 109 8.48 -4.61 -7.42
C ARG A 109 9.82 -4.08 -7.93
N PHE A 110 9.83 -2.88 -8.50
CA PHE A 110 11.03 -2.26 -9.06
C PHE A 110 11.68 -1.23 -8.12
N ASP A 111 11.08 -0.91 -6.98
CA ASP A 111 11.72 -0.09 -5.94
C ASP A 111 12.95 -0.80 -5.36
N ARG A 112 14.14 -0.32 -5.73
CA ARG A 112 15.44 -0.75 -5.20
C ARG A 112 15.97 0.15 -4.08
N ALA A 113 15.37 1.32 -3.88
CA ALA A 113 15.79 2.27 -2.85
C ALA A 113 15.38 1.76 -1.46
N ASN A 114 14.15 1.25 -1.33
CA ASN A 114 13.66 0.71 -0.07
C ASN A 114 14.01 -0.78 0.09
N PRO A 115 14.61 -1.19 1.22
CA PRO A 115 14.97 -2.58 1.46
C PRO A 115 13.71 -3.47 1.57
N ASN A 116 13.81 -4.66 0.98
CA ASN A 116 12.76 -5.67 1.08
C ASN A 116 12.69 -6.25 2.49
N LEU A 117 11.48 -6.36 3.02
CA LEU A 117 11.17 -7.07 4.24
C LEU A 117 10.72 -8.49 3.87
N LYS A 118 11.46 -9.50 4.33
CA LYS A 118 11.09 -10.91 4.11
C LYS A 118 9.93 -11.28 5.03
N ILE A 119 8.71 -11.09 4.53
CA ILE A 119 7.46 -11.44 5.20
C ILE A 119 6.61 -12.30 4.26
N ASP A 120 6.13 -13.41 4.81
CA ASP A 120 5.18 -14.30 4.17
C ASP A 120 4.05 -14.62 5.15
N LEU A 121 2.82 -14.77 4.64
CA LEU A 121 1.70 -15.26 5.43
C LEU A 121 1.94 -16.71 5.84
N ARG A 122 1.56 -17.05 7.07
CA ARG A 122 1.60 -18.43 7.53
C ARG A 122 0.55 -19.26 6.78
N PRO A 123 0.81 -20.55 6.48
CA PRO A 123 -0.09 -21.40 5.70
C PRO A 123 -1.50 -21.55 6.27
N ASN A 124 -1.65 -21.47 7.60
CA ASN A 124 -2.94 -21.53 8.30
C ASN A 124 -3.78 -20.26 8.17
N THR A 125 -3.26 -19.22 7.54
CA THR A 125 -3.92 -17.92 7.39
C THR A 125 -4.47 -17.80 5.99
N GLN A 126 -5.76 -18.12 5.84
CA GLN A 126 -6.49 -17.96 4.59
C GLN A 126 -7.31 -16.67 4.58
N ILE A 127 -7.32 -16.01 3.43
CA ILE A 127 -8.07 -14.79 3.17
C ILE A 127 -9.47 -15.17 2.65
N ARG A 128 -10.49 -14.45 3.10
CA ARG A 128 -11.87 -14.66 2.65
C ARG A 128 -12.11 -13.97 1.29
N PRO A 129 -13.02 -14.48 0.43
CA PRO A 129 -13.21 -13.94 -0.93
C PRO A 129 -13.49 -12.42 -1.00
N TYR A 130 -14.24 -11.86 -0.05
CA TYR A 130 -14.51 -10.42 -0.03
C TYR A 130 -13.28 -9.57 0.34
N GLN A 131 -12.35 -10.13 1.12
CA GLN A 131 -11.09 -9.49 1.50
C GLN A 131 -10.15 -9.47 0.30
N GLU A 132 -10.08 -10.59 -0.42
CA GLU A 132 -9.36 -10.71 -1.69
C GLU A 132 -9.87 -9.72 -2.73
N LYS A 133 -11.20 -9.64 -2.93
CA LYS A 133 -11.82 -8.66 -3.84
C LYS A 133 -11.51 -7.21 -3.46
N SER A 134 -11.32 -6.93 -2.17
CA SER A 134 -10.94 -5.59 -1.70
C SER A 134 -9.47 -5.30 -2.00
N LEU A 135 -8.59 -6.29 -1.79
CA LEU A 135 -7.16 -6.18 -2.07
C LEU A 135 -6.86 -6.15 -3.58
N SER A 136 -7.60 -6.88 -4.41
CA SER A 136 -7.40 -6.88 -5.87
C SER A 136 -7.74 -5.54 -6.53
N LYS A 137 -8.56 -4.70 -5.86
CA LYS A 137 -8.77 -3.31 -6.30
C LYS A 137 -7.61 -2.39 -5.91
N MET A 138 -6.95 -2.67 -4.79
CA MET A 138 -5.77 -1.92 -4.34
C MET A 138 -4.52 -2.28 -5.15
N PHE A 139 -4.40 -3.55 -5.52
CA PHE A 139 -3.26 -4.11 -6.23
C PHE A 139 -3.63 -4.39 -7.68
N GLY A 140 -3.06 -3.63 -8.61
CA GLY A 140 -3.26 -3.82 -10.05
C GLY A 140 -1.95 -3.72 -10.81
N ASN A 141 -1.76 -4.56 -11.84
CA ASN A 141 -0.61 -4.50 -12.76
C ASN A 141 0.78 -4.48 -12.08
N GLY A 142 0.94 -5.20 -10.96
CA GLY A 142 2.20 -5.20 -10.21
C GLY A 142 2.44 -3.97 -9.30
N ARG A 143 1.48 -3.04 -9.23
CA ARG A 143 1.55 -1.79 -8.48
C ARG A 143 0.50 -1.72 -7.37
N ALA A 144 0.77 -0.87 -6.38
CA ALA A 144 -0.12 -0.63 -5.25
C ALA A 144 -0.71 0.78 -5.33
N LYS A 145 -2.03 0.89 -5.28
CA LYS A 145 -2.75 2.18 -5.20
C LYS A 145 -2.95 2.57 -3.75
N SER A 146 -2.89 3.86 -3.46
CA SER A 146 -3.35 4.39 -2.18
C SER A 146 -4.88 4.42 -2.14
N GLY A 147 -5.49 4.08 -1.01
CA GLY A 147 -6.95 4.03 -0.92
C GLY A 147 -7.49 3.73 0.48
N ILE A 148 -8.81 3.65 0.57
CA ILE A 148 -9.54 3.32 1.80
C ILE A 148 -10.39 2.08 1.55
N ILE A 149 -10.24 1.07 2.41
CA ILE A 149 -11.05 -0.13 2.42
C ILE A 149 -12.00 -0.07 3.62
N VAL A 150 -13.29 -0.24 3.32
CA VAL A 150 -14.37 -0.22 4.31
C VAL A 150 -14.81 -1.66 4.56
N LEU A 151 -14.65 -2.13 5.79
CA LEU A 151 -15.04 -3.47 6.21
C LEU A 151 -15.76 -3.37 7.55
N PRO A 152 -16.91 -4.01 7.78
CA PRO A 152 -17.56 -4.01 9.08
C PRO A 152 -16.65 -4.51 10.22
N CYS A 153 -17.00 -4.19 11.46
CA CYS A 153 -16.29 -4.73 12.63
C CYS A 153 -16.40 -6.25 12.66
N GLY A 154 -15.34 -6.95 13.07
CA GLY A 154 -15.29 -8.42 13.09
C GLY A 154 -15.02 -9.10 11.73
N THR A 155 -15.01 -8.35 10.63
CA THR A 155 -14.79 -8.86 9.25
C THR A 155 -13.30 -9.05 8.90
N GLY A 156 -12.39 -8.83 9.86
CA GLY A 156 -10.95 -9.08 9.68
C GLY A 156 -10.18 -7.96 8.98
N LYS A 157 -10.44 -6.68 9.32
CA LYS A 157 -9.67 -5.52 8.82
C LYS A 157 -8.17 -5.70 8.99
N THR A 158 -7.76 -6.19 10.16
CA THR A 158 -6.36 -6.42 10.50
C THR A 158 -5.73 -7.43 9.54
N LEU A 159 -6.44 -8.51 9.21
CA LEU A 159 -5.96 -9.51 8.25
C LEU A 159 -5.75 -8.90 6.86
N VAL A 160 -6.65 -8.02 6.41
CA VAL A 160 -6.50 -7.31 5.12
C VAL A 160 -5.26 -6.43 5.11
N GLY A 161 -4.99 -5.69 6.19
CA GLY A 161 -3.75 -4.89 6.29
C GLY A 161 -2.49 -5.75 6.32
N ILE A 162 -2.52 -6.89 7.01
CA ILE A 162 -1.40 -7.84 7.06
C ILE A 162 -1.16 -8.46 5.67
N ALA A 163 -2.21 -8.83 4.96
CA ALA A 163 -2.13 -9.34 3.60
C ALA A 163 -1.54 -8.29 2.64
N ALA A 164 -1.98 -7.04 2.73
CA ALA A 164 -1.41 -5.93 1.94
C ALA A 164 0.09 -5.74 2.23
N ALA A 165 0.50 -5.79 3.51
CA ALA A 165 1.91 -5.75 3.90
C ALA A 165 2.70 -6.91 3.26
N CYS A 166 2.15 -8.13 3.31
CA CYS A 166 2.75 -9.33 2.72
C CYS A 166 2.85 -9.26 1.19
N THR A 167 1.93 -8.58 0.51
CA THR A 167 1.99 -8.36 -0.94
C THR A 167 3.11 -7.38 -1.30
N ILE A 168 3.26 -6.30 -0.55
CA ILE A 168 4.24 -5.23 -0.84
C ILE A 168 5.67 -5.64 -0.42
N LYS A 169 5.83 -6.39 0.67
CA LYS A 169 7.14 -6.86 1.18
C LYS A 169 8.17 -5.74 1.42
N LYS A 170 7.72 -4.59 1.90
CA LYS A 170 8.57 -3.44 2.28
C LYS A 170 8.34 -3.09 3.76
N SER A 171 9.06 -2.09 4.25
CA SER A 171 8.84 -1.57 5.61
C SER A 171 7.43 -0.98 5.74
N VAL A 172 6.75 -1.31 6.84
CA VAL A 172 5.36 -0.95 7.09
C VAL A 172 5.24 -0.15 8.37
N VAL A 173 4.49 0.95 8.32
CA VAL A 173 4.11 1.74 9.49
C VAL A 173 2.60 1.64 9.69
N VAL A 174 2.17 1.29 10.89
CA VAL A 174 0.75 1.14 11.26
C VAL A 174 0.40 2.19 12.30
N LEU A 175 -0.63 2.99 12.01
CA LEU A 175 -1.15 4.03 12.87
C LEU A 175 -2.50 3.57 13.44
N CYS A 176 -2.53 3.43 14.76
CA CYS A 176 -3.70 2.99 15.52
C CYS A 176 -4.31 4.13 16.32
N THR A 177 -5.60 4.02 16.64
CA THR A 177 -6.31 4.99 17.49
C THR A 177 -5.90 4.91 18.95
N SER A 178 -5.51 3.73 19.45
CA SER A 178 -5.15 3.49 20.85
C SER A 178 -3.92 2.59 21.00
N SER A 179 -3.30 2.62 22.19
CA SER A 179 -2.18 1.72 22.55
C SER A 179 -2.63 0.26 22.58
N VAL A 180 -3.85 -0.02 23.04
CA VAL A 180 -4.44 -1.37 23.05
C VAL A 180 -4.55 -1.92 21.63
N SER A 181 -5.05 -1.12 20.68
CA SER A 181 -5.08 -1.48 19.27
C SER A 181 -3.69 -1.75 18.71
N ALA A 182 -2.68 -0.95 19.10
CA ALA A 182 -1.30 -1.17 18.66
C ALA A 182 -0.73 -2.52 19.14
N VAL A 183 -1.03 -2.92 20.38
CA VAL A 183 -0.64 -4.24 20.92
C VAL A 183 -1.36 -5.37 20.18
N GLN A 184 -2.65 -5.20 19.87
CA GLN A 184 -3.43 -6.17 19.09
C GLN A 184 -2.86 -6.34 17.67
N TRP A 185 -2.54 -5.25 16.99
CA TRP A 185 -1.89 -5.28 15.67
C TRP A 185 -0.57 -6.04 15.71
N ARG A 186 0.29 -5.74 16.70
CA ARG A 186 1.55 -6.48 16.91
C ARG A 186 1.29 -7.99 17.06
N LYS A 187 0.33 -8.37 17.90
CA LYS A 187 -0.03 -9.77 18.13
C LYS A 187 -0.50 -10.45 16.85
N GLU A 188 -1.36 -9.80 16.07
CA GLU A 188 -1.83 -10.34 14.80
C GLU A 188 -0.70 -10.47 13.77
N PHE A 189 0.22 -9.51 13.67
CA PHE A 189 1.41 -9.67 12.82
C PHE A 189 2.22 -10.91 13.20
N LEU A 190 2.47 -11.12 14.50
CA LEU A 190 3.23 -12.29 14.99
C LEU A 190 2.49 -13.61 14.72
N ASN A 191 1.18 -13.62 14.86
CA ASN A 191 0.35 -14.81 14.66
C ASN A 191 0.20 -15.19 13.18
N ARG A 192 0.16 -14.20 12.29
CA ARG A 192 -0.22 -14.37 10.87
C ARG A 192 0.96 -14.35 9.91
N LEU A 193 2.08 -13.71 10.28
CA LEU A 193 3.29 -13.65 9.46
C LEU A 193 4.38 -14.59 9.97
N ASN A 194 5.23 -15.03 9.05
CA ASN A 194 6.52 -15.62 9.34
C ASN A 194 7.60 -14.52 9.39
N ILE A 195 7.75 -13.88 10.55
CA ILE A 195 8.68 -12.77 10.76
C ILE A 195 9.33 -12.88 12.13
N ASN A 196 10.59 -12.45 12.23
CA ASN A 196 11.28 -12.37 13.51
C ASN A 196 10.61 -11.30 14.40
N PRO A 197 10.21 -11.62 15.65
CA PRO A 197 9.59 -10.68 16.57
C PRO A 197 10.38 -9.38 16.83
N VAL A 198 11.70 -9.40 16.66
CA VAL A 198 12.59 -8.23 16.81
C VAL A 198 12.42 -7.22 15.67
N SER A 199 11.92 -7.66 14.51
CA SER A 199 11.66 -6.80 13.35
C SER A 199 10.30 -6.09 13.41
N ILE A 200 9.46 -6.45 14.38
CA ILE A 200 8.23 -5.74 14.70
C ILE A 200 8.48 -4.96 15.98
N THR A 201 8.19 -3.67 16.01
CA THR A 201 8.18 -2.89 17.26
C THR A 201 6.88 -2.13 17.43
N THR A 202 6.50 -1.96 18.69
CA THR A 202 5.35 -1.15 19.07
C THR A 202 5.85 0.11 19.74
N PHE A 203 5.37 1.25 19.27
CA PHE A 203 5.70 2.56 19.77
C PHE A 203 4.46 3.22 20.36
N THR A 204 4.35 3.16 21.68
CA THR A 204 3.32 3.80 22.48
C THR A 204 3.96 4.72 23.51
N ALA A 205 3.15 5.44 24.29
CA ALA A 205 3.67 6.26 25.40
C ALA A 205 4.46 5.40 26.42
N GLU A 206 4.06 4.14 26.61
CA GLU A 206 4.60 3.20 27.60
C GLU A 206 5.75 2.34 27.06
N SER A 207 5.79 2.07 25.74
CA SER A 207 6.81 1.22 25.11
C SER A 207 7.45 1.94 23.93
N LYS A 208 8.76 2.19 24.02
CA LYS A 208 9.50 3.04 23.06
C LYS A 208 10.71 2.32 22.47
N THR A 209 10.45 1.16 21.87
CA THR A 209 11.49 0.35 21.23
C THR A 209 11.50 0.57 19.72
N ILE A 210 12.70 0.76 19.14
CA ILE A 210 12.91 0.84 17.69
C ILE A 210 13.55 -0.46 17.23
N PHE A 211 13.10 -0.99 16.09
CA PHE A 211 13.79 -2.12 15.47
C PHE A 211 15.13 -1.63 14.89
N LYS A 212 16.21 -2.39 15.14
CA LYS A 212 17.57 -2.03 14.66
C LYS A 212 17.87 -2.50 13.23
N GLY A 213 16.88 -3.08 12.54
CA GLY A 213 17.02 -3.66 11.21
C GLY A 213 16.91 -2.63 10.08
N ARG A 214 17.33 -3.05 8.87
CA ARG A 214 17.17 -2.24 7.65
C ARG A 214 15.70 -2.12 7.22
N ALA A 215 14.89 -3.15 7.46
CA ALA A 215 13.46 -3.15 7.19
C ALA A 215 12.71 -3.75 8.39
N GLY A 216 11.48 -3.31 8.60
CA GLY A 216 10.68 -3.75 9.74
C GLY A 216 9.26 -3.20 9.72
N ILE A 217 8.50 -3.57 10.73
CA ILE A 217 7.12 -3.13 10.95
C ILE A 217 7.08 -2.32 12.24
N ILE A 218 6.61 -1.07 12.17
CA ILE A 218 6.32 -0.26 13.35
C ILE A 218 4.83 -0.13 13.51
N VAL A 219 4.34 -0.38 14.72
CA VAL A 219 2.96 -0.10 15.11
C VAL A 219 2.98 1.04 16.12
N THR A 220 2.35 2.16 15.81
CA THR A 220 2.26 3.33 16.68
C THR A 220 0.86 3.91 16.72
N THR A 221 0.64 4.93 17.53
CA THR A 221 -0.65 5.63 17.62
C THR A 221 -0.61 7.00 16.94
N TYR A 222 -1.76 7.49 16.48
CA TYR A 222 -1.87 8.83 15.90
C TYR A 222 -1.36 9.91 16.88
N SER A 223 -1.71 9.78 18.16
CA SER A 223 -1.30 10.72 19.21
C SER A 223 0.22 10.83 19.34
N MET A 224 0.97 9.73 19.20
CA MET A 224 2.44 9.75 19.31
C MET A 224 3.07 10.52 18.15
N VAL A 225 2.47 10.47 16.96
CA VAL A 225 2.96 11.18 15.77
C VAL A 225 2.61 12.66 15.82
N THR A 226 1.42 13.03 16.28
CA THR A 226 0.93 14.42 16.24
C THR A 226 1.30 15.26 17.45
N THR A 227 1.49 14.66 18.62
CA THR A 227 1.77 15.40 19.87
C THR A 227 3.16 16.03 19.79
N SER A 228 3.22 17.36 19.68
CA SER A 228 4.46 18.13 19.52
C SER A 228 5.02 18.70 20.84
N ARG A 229 4.23 18.74 21.92
CA ARG A 229 4.65 19.26 23.23
C ARG A 229 5.48 18.25 24.02
N GLU A 230 6.53 18.76 24.68
CA GLU A 230 7.45 18.07 25.60
C GLU A 230 7.65 16.57 25.34
N ARG A 231 8.15 16.27 24.14
CA ARG A 231 8.59 14.92 23.82
C ARG A 231 9.79 14.58 24.68
N SER A 232 9.68 13.47 25.41
CA SER A 232 10.85 12.76 25.95
C SER A 232 11.89 12.56 24.84
N ARG A 233 13.18 12.51 25.21
CA ARG A 233 14.29 12.33 24.25
C ARG A 233 14.04 11.15 23.30
N GLU A 234 13.56 10.03 23.86
CA GLU A 234 13.19 8.82 23.13
C GLU A 234 12.11 9.06 22.06
N SER A 235 11.06 9.83 22.40
CA SER A 235 10.00 10.17 21.44
C SER A 235 10.50 11.03 20.28
N LYS A 236 11.51 11.89 20.51
CA LYS A 236 12.13 12.68 19.43
C LYS A 236 12.97 11.80 18.52
N GLU A 237 13.77 10.89 19.07
CA GLU A 237 14.59 9.96 18.30
C GLU A 237 13.72 9.06 17.41
N ILE A 238 12.60 8.55 17.94
CA ILE A 238 11.67 7.71 17.17
C ILE A 238 10.98 8.49 16.06
N MET A 239 10.60 9.74 16.32
CA MET A 239 10.01 10.59 15.29
C MET A 239 11.01 10.97 14.21
N SER A 240 12.28 11.19 14.57
CA SER A 240 13.37 11.34 13.62
C SER A 240 13.57 10.06 12.80
N PHE A 241 13.45 8.88 13.42
CA PHE A 241 13.50 7.60 12.71
C PHE A 241 12.33 7.41 11.73
N LEU A 242 11.11 7.76 12.13
CA LEU A 242 9.91 7.67 11.29
C LEU A 242 9.98 8.62 10.08
N ALA A 243 10.43 9.86 10.29
CA ALA A 243 10.53 10.89 9.26
C ALA A 243 11.81 10.79 8.40
N GLY A 244 12.89 10.22 8.96
CA GLY A 244 14.20 10.12 8.31
C GLY A 244 14.32 8.99 7.29
N ARG A 245 13.26 8.22 7.07
CA ARG A 245 13.22 7.14 6.08
C ARG A 245 11.90 7.11 5.33
N GLU A 246 11.91 6.42 4.20
CA GLU A 246 10.71 6.13 3.44
C GLU A 246 10.12 4.78 3.84
N TRP A 247 8.79 4.73 3.78
CA TRP A 247 7.99 3.56 4.09
C TRP A 247 7.29 3.05 2.82
N GLY A 248 7.26 1.74 2.62
CA GLY A 248 6.56 1.18 1.46
C GLY A 248 5.05 1.23 1.62
N LEU A 249 4.56 0.97 2.85
CA LEU A 249 3.14 0.97 3.16
C LEU A 249 2.87 1.67 4.50
N MET A 250 1.88 2.56 4.50
CA MET A 250 1.28 3.15 5.69
C MET A 250 -0.13 2.58 5.87
N LEU A 251 -0.36 1.88 6.98
CA LEU A 251 -1.68 1.38 7.38
C LEU A 251 -2.30 2.34 8.39
N LEU A 252 -3.50 2.82 8.11
CA LEU A 252 -4.24 3.78 8.93
C LEU A 252 -5.49 3.08 9.47
N ASP A 253 -5.47 2.69 10.74
CA ASP A 253 -6.61 2.02 11.38
C ASP A 253 -7.59 3.05 11.95
N GLY A 254 -8.88 2.74 11.92
CA GLY A 254 -9.94 3.58 12.49
C GLY A 254 -10.09 4.96 11.84
N VAL A 255 -9.89 5.08 10.53
CA VAL A 255 -9.82 6.38 9.82
C VAL A 255 -11.04 7.29 10.07
N HIS A 256 -12.23 6.72 10.25
CA HIS A 256 -13.46 7.48 10.56
C HIS A 256 -13.38 8.28 11.86
N VAL A 257 -12.62 7.81 12.86
CA VAL A 257 -12.47 8.46 14.17
C VAL A 257 -11.48 9.61 14.11
N VAL A 258 -10.57 9.60 13.14
CA VAL A 258 -9.42 10.51 13.12
C VAL A 258 -9.80 11.87 12.50
N PRO A 259 -9.58 12.99 13.20
CA PRO A 259 -9.76 14.35 12.67
C PRO A 259 -8.88 14.64 11.44
N ALA A 260 -9.36 15.51 10.54
CA ALA A 260 -8.70 15.77 9.25
C ALA A 260 -7.33 16.45 9.40
N ASN A 261 -7.20 17.32 10.41
CA ASN A 261 -5.94 17.99 10.76
C ASN A 261 -4.87 16.97 11.21
N ILE A 262 -5.25 16.02 12.08
CA ILE A 262 -4.37 14.94 12.53
C ILE A 262 -3.94 14.08 11.34
N PHE A 263 -4.88 13.71 10.48
CA PHE A 263 -4.60 12.92 9.28
C PHE A 263 -3.59 13.61 8.35
N ARG A 264 -3.82 14.90 8.05
CA ARG A 264 -2.89 15.72 7.24
C ARG A 264 -1.50 15.78 7.88
N GLN A 265 -1.43 16.01 9.19
CA GLN A 265 -0.16 16.09 9.92
C GLN A 265 0.62 14.76 9.89
N VAL A 266 -0.06 13.62 10.04
CA VAL A 266 0.59 12.31 9.98
C VAL A 266 1.14 12.03 8.58
N ILE A 267 0.34 12.29 7.55
CA ILE A 267 0.73 12.08 6.15
C ILE A 267 1.90 12.98 5.76
N SER A 268 1.94 14.23 6.26
CA SER A 268 3.06 15.14 5.98
C SER A 268 4.32 14.80 6.77
N SER A 269 4.19 14.17 7.94
CA SER A 269 5.33 13.85 8.81
C SER A 269 6.04 12.55 8.43
N ILE A 270 5.32 11.60 7.83
CA ILE A 270 5.85 10.26 7.51
C ILE A 270 5.74 10.01 6.01
N LYS A 271 6.90 9.96 5.34
CA LYS A 271 6.98 9.67 3.91
C LYS A 271 6.64 8.21 3.64
N SER A 272 5.60 7.98 2.85
CA SER A 272 5.13 6.65 2.47
C SER A 272 4.71 6.61 1.02
N HIS A 273 5.03 5.51 0.33
CA HIS A 273 4.73 5.32 -1.09
C HIS A 273 3.28 4.88 -1.33
N SER A 274 2.78 3.93 -0.53
CA SER A 274 1.38 3.49 -0.56
C SER A 274 0.71 3.71 0.79
N ARG A 275 -0.55 4.15 0.79
CA ARG A 275 -1.33 4.42 1.99
C ARG A 275 -2.64 3.67 1.94
N LEU A 276 -2.95 2.91 3.00
CA LEU A 276 -4.18 2.14 3.11
C LEU A 276 -4.93 2.53 4.38
N GLY A 277 -6.11 3.13 4.20
CA GLY A 277 -7.07 3.38 5.25
C GLY A 277 -7.97 2.19 5.50
N LEU A 278 -8.10 1.75 6.75
CA LEU A 278 -9.00 0.68 7.17
C LEU A 278 -10.08 1.29 8.08
N THR A 279 -11.36 1.20 7.66
CA THR A 279 -12.47 1.79 8.41
C THR A 279 -13.70 0.88 8.46
N ALA A 280 -14.55 1.08 9.47
CA ALA A 280 -15.81 0.32 9.66
C ALA A 280 -16.99 1.02 9.00
N THR A 281 -16.94 2.35 9.02
CA THR A 281 -18.00 3.23 8.57
C THR A 281 -17.41 4.23 7.59
N LEU A 282 -18.21 4.60 6.60
CA LEU A 282 -17.94 5.71 5.67
C LEU A 282 -18.50 7.04 6.18
N LEU A 283 -19.51 6.99 7.05
CA LEU A 283 -20.12 8.18 7.64
C LEU A 283 -19.23 8.74 8.74
N ARG A 284 -18.85 10.01 8.57
CA ARG A 284 -18.14 10.81 9.56
C ARG A 284 -19.16 11.74 10.20
N GLU A 285 -19.27 11.74 11.52
CA GLU A 285 -20.25 12.56 12.27
C GLU A 285 -20.00 14.08 12.22
N THR A 286 -19.13 14.58 11.32
CA THR A 286 -18.77 16.01 11.22
C THR A 286 -19.55 16.74 10.11
N ILE A 287 -20.81 16.38 9.89
CA ILE A 287 -21.79 17.24 9.21
C ILE A 287 -22.85 17.64 10.23
N ARG A 288 -22.43 18.29 11.32
CA ARG A 288 -23.34 19.13 12.10
C ARG A 288 -22.96 20.55 11.78
N SER A 289 -23.63 21.10 10.78
CA SER A 289 -23.70 22.52 10.53
C SER A 289 -23.92 23.24 11.85
N ARG A 290 -22.94 24.04 12.28
CA ARG A 290 -23.22 25.22 13.09
C ARG A 290 -24.02 26.16 12.19
N THR A 291 -25.32 25.92 12.08
CA THR A 291 -26.27 26.99 11.79
C THR A 291 -26.18 27.92 12.99
N SER A 292 -25.47 29.02 12.77
CA SER A 292 -25.55 30.24 13.55
C SER A 292 -27.02 30.59 13.74
N THR A 293 -27.51 30.45 14.97
CA THR A 293 -28.65 31.20 15.47
C THR A 293 -28.24 32.67 15.50
N SER A 294 -28.77 33.42 14.54
CA SER A 294 -29.08 34.85 14.67
C SER A 294 -30.05 35.10 15.82
#